data_AF-A0A2S8ZM60-F1
#
_entry.id   AF-A0A2S8ZM60-F1
#
_cell.length_a   1.000
_cell.length_b   1.000
_cell.length_c   1.000
_cell.angle_alpha   90.00
_cell.angle_beta   90.00
_cell.angle_gamma   90.00
#
_symmetry.space_group_name_H-M   'P 1'
#
loop_
_entity.id
_entity.type
_entity.pdbx_description
1 polymer ?
#
loop_
_entity_poly.entity_id
_entity_poly.type
_entity_poly.pdbx_seq_one_letter_code
_entity_poly.pdbx_strand_id
1 'polypeptide(L)'
;MAMRELRIEILRGLLAADGHALDASDEGIDALNSWFIENTEPAADEPALPSLRWASVTWDVGLFLGDCMIARFPHLRWEFETRGGKSYDGYQSAVVFGFTSGGSRNPSFTVLQTAMDYAIEILDDRAGGFPQGEATVRGISIDLDDIFSRIEPVPVNRREFLTWMQVAARRNNLSPDHPELLSN
;
A
#
# COMPACT_ATOMS: atom_id res chain seq x y z
N MET A 1 10.31 11.32 -22.04
CA MET A 1 9.37 10.67 -21.11
C MET A 1 10.18 9.82 -20.16
N ALA A 2 10.13 10.11 -18.87
CA ALA A 2 10.85 9.35 -17.86
C ALA A 2 10.21 7.95 -17.70
N MET A 3 10.98 6.96 -17.24
CA MET A 3 10.47 5.58 -17.06
C MET A 3 9.22 5.54 -16.16
N ARG A 4 9.17 6.34 -15.09
CA ARG A 4 8.00 6.43 -14.20
C ARG A 4 6.73 6.86 -14.94
N GLU A 5 6.82 7.90 -15.76
CA GLU A 5 5.67 8.41 -16.54
C GLU A 5 5.14 7.33 -17.49
N LEU A 6 6.03 6.53 -18.09
CA LEU A 6 5.66 5.40 -18.94
C LEU A 6 4.92 4.30 -18.18
N ARG A 7 5.40 3.96 -16.99
CA ARG A 7 4.76 2.95 -16.14
C ARG A 7 3.35 3.38 -15.72
N ILE A 8 3.16 4.64 -15.35
CA ILE A 8 1.84 5.19 -15.02
C ILE A 8 0.91 5.22 -16.25
N GLU A 9 1.44 5.51 -17.44
CA GLU A 9 0.64 5.46 -18.67
C GLU A 9 0.22 4.03 -19.02
N ILE A 10 1.08 3.04 -18.81
CA ILE A 10 0.74 1.63 -18.96
C ILE A 10 -0.38 1.24 -17.99
N LEU A 11 -0.28 1.63 -16.72
CA LEU A 11 -1.34 1.40 -15.72
C LEU A 11 -2.65 2.06 -16.15
N ARG A 12 -2.61 3.31 -16.64
CA ARG A 12 -3.78 4.00 -17.18
C ARG A 12 -4.43 3.22 -18.33
N GLY A 13 -3.62 2.71 -19.25
CA GLY A 13 -4.10 1.87 -20.36
C GLY A 13 -4.73 0.57 -19.89
N LEU A 14 -4.19 -0.05 -18.85
CA LEU A 14 -4.74 -1.26 -18.24
C LEU A 14 -6.12 -1.01 -17.63
N LEU A 15 -6.26 0.03 -16.78
CA LEU A 15 -7.56 0.40 -16.21
C LEU A 15 -8.58 0.78 -17.28
N ALA A 16 -8.14 1.50 -18.32
CA ALA A 16 -9.01 1.90 -19.42
C ALA A 16 -9.55 0.71 -20.22
N ALA A 17 -8.80 -0.40 -20.29
CA ALA A 17 -9.27 -1.62 -20.92
C ALA A 17 -10.47 -2.25 -20.18
N ASP A 18 -10.56 -2.02 -18.87
CA ASP A 18 -11.67 -2.45 -18.00
C ASP A 18 -12.71 -1.33 -17.78
N GLY A 19 -12.61 -0.21 -18.50
CA GLY A 19 -13.60 0.88 -18.44
C GLY A 19 -13.41 1.86 -17.29
N HIS A 20 -12.27 1.82 -16.59
CA HIS A 20 -11.93 2.75 -15.51
C HIS A 20 -11.01 3.88 -16.01
N ALA A 21 -11.22 5.09 -15.51
CA ALA A 21 -10.31 6.20 -15.72
C ALA A 21 -9.31 6.28 -14.56
N LEU A 22 -8.03 6.54 -14.87
CA LEU A 22 -6.99 6.77 -13.86
C LEU A 22 -6.64 8.26 -13.77
N ASP A 23 -7.05 8.88 -12.66
CA ASP A 23 -6.73 10.27 -12.32
C ASP A 23 -6.50 10.44 -10.80
N ALA A 24 -5.90 11.58 -10.42
CA ALA A 24 -5.46 11.86 -9.05
C ALA A 24 -6.57 12.39 -8.11
N SER A 25 -7.83 12.43 -8.57
CA SER A 25 -8.97 12.72 -7.71
C SER A 25 -9.19 11.60 -6.70
N ASP A 26 -9.98 11.88 -5.65
CA ASP A 26 -10.33 10.85 -4.69
C ASP A 26 -11.20 9.76 -5.35
N GLU A 27 -12.11 10.13 -6.25
CA GLU A 27 -12.94 9.20 -7.00
C GLU A 27 -12.09 8.29 -7.92
N GLY A 28 -11.05 8.84 -8.55
CA GLY A 28 -10.11 8.08 -9.37
C GLY A 28 -9.27 7.09 -8.56
N ILE A 29 -8.85 7.49 -7.35
CA ILE A 29 -8.12 6.60 -6.43
C ILE A 29 -9.03 5.49 -5.90
N ASP A 30 -10.29 5.81 -5.55
CA ASP A 30 -11.26 4.81 -5.11
C ASP A 30 -11.58 3.82 -6.24
N ALA A 31 -11.74 4.30 -7.48
CA ALA A 31 -11.94 3.44 -8.65
C ALA A 31 -10.74 2.52 -8.91
N LEU A 32 -9.51 3.06 -8.79
CA LEU A 32 -8.29 2.25 -8.86
C LEU A 32 -8.27 1.18 -7.76
N ASN A 33 -8.62 1.55 -6.54
CA ASN A 33 -8.64 0.62 -5.41
C ASN A 33 -9.64 -0.53 -5.63
N SER A 34 -10.87 -0.22 -6.01
CA SER A 34 -11.89 -1.23 -6.33
C SER A 34 -11.42 -2.15 -7.46
N TRP A 35 -10.92 -1.58 -8.55
CA TRP A 35 -10.37 -2.36 -9.66
C TRP A 35 -9.21 -3.26 -9.21
N PHE A 36 -8.31 -2.75 -8.38
CA PHE A 36 -7.15 -3.48 -7.88
C PHE A 36 -7.56 -4.63 -6.95
N ILE A 37 -8.49 -4.39 -6.01
CA ILE A 37 -9.08 -5.42 -5.16
C ILE A 37 -9.68 -6.52 -6.02
N GLU A 38 -10.46 -6.19 -7.05
CA GLU A 38 -11.18 -7.16 -7.88
C GLU A 38 -10.24 -8.01 -8.75
N ASN A 39 -9.21 -7.39 -9.32
CA ASN A 39 -8.43 -8.02 -10.38
C ASN A 39 -7.12 -8.68 -9.90
N THR A 40 -6.60 -8.37 -8.71
CA THR A 40 -5.30 -8.91 -8.25
C THR A 40 -5.25 -10.44 -8.26
N GLU A 41 -4.35 -11.03 -9.04
CA GLU A 41 -4.24 -12.50 -9.15
C GLU A 41 -3.05 -13.08 -8.39
N PRO A 42 -3.25 -14.23 -7.72
CA PRO A 42 -2.20 -14.93 -6.99
C PRO A 42 -1.16 -15.59 -7.91
N ALA A 43 0.03 -15.85 -7.35
CA ALA A 43 1.00 -16.75 -7.96
C ALA A 43 0.48 -18.20 -7.93
N ALA A 44 0.87 -19.00 -8.94
CA ALA A 44 0.36 -20.36 -9.09
C ALA A 44 0.87 -21.32 -8.00
N ASP A 45 2.07 -21.06 -7.49
CA ASP A 45 2.78 -21.84 -6.47
C ASP A 45 2.65 -21.26 -5.06
N GLU A 46 2.32 -19.98 -4.93
CA GLU A 46 2.19 -19.30 -3.64
C GLU A 46 0.96 -18.37 -3.63
N PRO A 47 -0.24 -18.88 -3.29
CA PRO A 47 -1.49 -18.14 -3.42
C PRO A 47 -1.61 -16.85 -2.59
N ALA A 48 -0.80 -16.71 -1.55
CA ALA A 48 -0.74 -15.50 -0.72
C ALA A 48 0.09 -14.38 -1.37
N LEU A 49 0.84 -14.66 -2.43
CA LEU A 49 1.65 -13.68 -3.15
C LEU A 49 1.03 -13.33 -4.50
N PRO A 50 1.16 -12.08 -4.96
CA PRO A 50 0.74 -11.73 -6.31
C PRO A 50 1.61 -12.44 -7.34
N SER A 51 0.98 -12.86 -8.44
CA SER A 51 1.73 -13.37 -9.60
C SER A 51 2.78 -12.36 -10.07
N LEU A 52 3.81 -12.80 -10.81
CA LEU A 52 4.85 -11.89 -11.32
C LEU A 52 4.31 -10.70 -12.13
N ARG A 53 3.19 -10.91 -12.85
CA ARG A 53 2.52 -9.83 -13.58
C ARG A 53 1.91 -8.83 -12.62
N TRP A 54 1.17 -9.33 -11.64
CA TRP A 54 0.51 -8.51 -10.63
C TRP A 54 1.51 -7.81 -9.71
N ALA A 55 2.63 -8.43 -9.36
CA ALA A 55 3.72 -7.76 -8.66
C ALA A 55 4.23 -6.52 -9.42
N SER A 56 4.28 -6.57 -10.75
CA SER A 56 4.65 -5.42 -11.59
C SER A 56 3.58 -4.32 -11.58
N VAL A 57 2.30 -4.72 -11.67
CA VAL A 57 1.15 -3.79 -11.60
C VAL A 57 1.13 -3.10 -10.24
N THR A 58 1.40 -3.81 -9.16
CA THR A 58 1.45 -3.27 -7.81
C THR A 58 2.50 -2.16 -7.67
N TRP A 59 3.66 -2.31 -8.32
CA TRP A 59 4.66 -1.24 -8.34
C TRP A 59 4.18 -0.02 -9.11
N ASP A 60 3.42 -0.21 -10.20
CA ASP A 60 2.85 0.89 -10.97
C ASP A 60 1.79 1.65 -10.17
N VAL A 61 0.96 0.91 -9.42
CA VAL A 61 0.02 1.49 -8.45
C VAL A 61 0.78 2.32 -7.41
N GLY A 62 1.85 1.77 -6.83
CA GLY A 62 2.68 2.51 -5.88
C GLY A 62 3.31 3.78 -6.46
N LEU A 63 3.77 3.74 -7.72
CA LEU A 63 4.30 4.92 -8.42
C LEU A 63 3.23 5.98 -8.63
N PHE A 64 2.04 5.57 -9.07
CA PHE A 64 0.90 6.46 -9.27
C PHE A 64 0.47 7.12 -7.95
N LEU A 65 0.33 6.34 -6.88
CA LEU A 65 -0.03 6.85 -5.56
C LEU A 65 1.01 7.82 -5.02
N GLY A 66 2.31 7.54 -5.21
CA GLY A 66 3.36 8.47 -4.81
C GLY A 66 3.34 9.78 -5.60
N ASP A 67 3.05 9.75 -6.90
CA ASP A 67 2.84 10.97 -7.71
C ASP A 67 1.61 11.75 -7.22
N CYS A 68 0.52 11.07 -6.84
CA CYS A 68 -0.65 11.70 -6.22
C CYS A 68 -0.32 12.36 -4.88
N MET A 69 0.47 11.71 -4.02
CA MET A 69 0.92 12.28 -2.75
C MET A 69 1.74 13.55 -2.96
N ILE A 70 2.70 13.52 -3.89
CA ILE A 70 3.54 14.69 -4.22
C ILE A 70 2.70 15.82 -4.81
N ALA A 71 1.73 15.52 -5.66
CA ALA A 71 0.81 16.52 -6.21
C ALA A 71 -0.01 17.23 -5.11
N ARG A 72 -0.46 16.48 -4.09
CA ARG A 72 -1.19 17.01 -2.92
C ARG A 72 -0.28 17.76 -1.95
N PHE A 73 0.98 17.36 -1.84
CA PHE A 73 1.96 17.93 -0.92
C PHE A 73 3.26 18.28 -1.65
N PRO A 74 3.36 19.49 -2.27
CA PRO A 74 4.48 19.83 -3.16
C PRO A 74 5.88 19.87 -2.53
N HIS A 75 5.97 19.80 -1.20
CA HIS A 75 7.24 19.70 -0.47
C HIS A 75 7.80 18.26 -0.45
N LEU A 76 6.96 17.27 -0.79
CA LEU A 76 7.36 15.88 -0.98
C LEU A 76 8.05 15.72 -2.33
N ARG A 77 8.91 14.71 -2.43
CA ARG A 77 9.62 14.36 -3.67
C ARG A 77 9.97 12.89 -3.69
N TRP A 78 10.19 12.35 -4.89
CA TRP A 78 10.86 11.07 -5.04
C TRP A 78 12.35 11.19 -4.70
N GLU A 79 12.85 10.23 -3.93
CA GLU A 79 14.27 10.09 -3.61
C GLU A 79 14.64 8.61 -3.54
N PHE A 80 15.93 8.28 -3.70
CA PHE A 80 16.41 6.94 -3.39
C PHE A 80 16.76 6.86 -1.91
N GLU A 81 16.28 5.82 -1.24
CA GLU A 81 16.61 5.57 0.15
C GLU A 81 18.09 5.19 0.24
N THR A 82 18.90 6.02 0.89
CA THR A 82 20.33 5.79 1.05
C THR A 82 20.74 5.61 2.51
N ARG A 83 19.79 5.81 3.44
CA ARG A 83 19.99 5.63 4.88
C ARG A 83 20.02 4.13 5.19
N GLY A 84 20.81 3.75 6.19
CA GLY A 84 21.05 2.35 6.54
C GLY A 84 22.18 1.67 5.72
N GLY A 85 22.62 2.29 4.62
CA GLY A 85 23.73 1.78 3.80
C GLY A 85 23.39 0.47 3.06
N LYS A 86 24.38 -0.16 2.43
CA LYS A 86 24.19 -1.32 1.55
C LYS A 86 23.59 -2.57 2.22
N SER A 87 23.61 -2.64 3.55
CA SER A 87 23.04 -3.75 4.32
C SER A 87 21.56 -3.59 4.62
N TYR A 88 20.95 -2.47 4.24
CA TYR A 88 19.52 -2.25 4.40
C TYR A 88 18.78 -2.74 3.14
N ASP A 89 17.75 -3.56 3.31
CA ASP A 89 17.00 -4.16 2.19
C ASP A 89 16.32 -3.10 1.30
N GLY A 90 16.02 -1.92 1.85
CA GLY A 90 15.50 -0.78 1.10
C GLY A 90 16.58 0.12 0.47
N TYR A 91 17.86 -0.23 0.54
CA TYR A 91 18.94 0.61 0.00
C TYR A 91 18.78 0.79 -1.52
N GLN A 92 18.78 2.05 -1.95
CA GLN A 92 18.50 2.50 -3.31
C GLN A 92 17.09 2.16 -3.83
N SER A 93 16.13 1.88 -2.93
CA SER A 93 14.73 1.82 -3.29
C SER A 93 14.13 3.21 -3.46
N ALA A 94 13.19 3.37 -4.39
CA ALA A 94 12.48 4.63 -4.57
C ALA A 94 11.49 4.85 -3.42
N VAL A 95 11.60 5.99 -2.76
CA VAL A 95 10.73 6.41 -1.64
C VAL A 95 10.19 7.80 -1.90
N VAL A 96 9.02 8.09 -1.32
CA VAL A 96 8.54 9.47 -1.20
C VAL A 96 9.19 10.06 0.04
N PHE A 97 9.83 11.20 -0.11
CA PHE A 97 10.64 11.84 0.91
C PHE A 97 10.16 13.25 1.19
N GLY A 98 10.43 13.75 2.39
CA GLY A 98 10.16 15.15 2.76
C GLY A 98 9.02 15.32 3.76
N PHE A 99 8.52 14.23 4.35
CA PHE A 99 7.56 14.31 5.44
C PHE A 99 8.14 15.14 6.61
N THR A 100 7.29 15.71 7.44
CA THR A 100 7.70 16.40 8.68
C THR A 100 7.05 15.68 9.85
N SER A 101 7.83 14.94 10.65
CA SER A 101 7.32 14.26 11.85
C SER A 101 8.05 14.77 13.09
N GLY A 102 7.33 15.33 14.06
CA GLY A 102 7.67 15.35 15.49
C GLY A 102 9.14 15.58 15.91
N GLY A 103 9.91 16.39 15.17
CA GLY A 103 11.33 16.64 15.47
C GLY A 103 12.34 15.71 14.78
N SER A 104 11.92 14.72 14.00
CA SER A 104 12.81 13.97 13.10
C SER A 104 12.99 14.71 11.77
N ARG A 105 14.24 14.87 11.33
CA ARG A 105 14.53 15.52 10.04
C ARG A 105 14.30 14.53 8.89
N ASN A 106 13.25 14.80 8.12
CA ASN A 106 12.92 14.23 6.83
C ASN A 106 12.72 12.69 6.83
N PRO A 107 11.58 12.16 7.28
CA PRO A 107 11.22 10.77 7.06
C PRO A 107 10.94 10.46 5.58
N SER A 108 11.21 9.22 5.19
CA SER A 108 10.84 8.60 3.92
C SER A 108 9.61 7.71 4.10
N PHE A 109 8.87 7.48 3.02
CA PHE A 109 7.74 6.56 2.96
C PHE A 109 7.86 5.67 1.73
N THR A 110 7.81 4.36 1.94
CA THR A 110 8.02 3.34 0.90
C THR A 110 6.69 2.95 0.26
N VAL A 111 6.10 3.86 -0.53
CA VAL A 111 4.78 3.65 -1.18
C VAL A 111 4.74 2.35 -2.01
N LEU A 112 5.85 2.00 -2.67
CA LEU A 112 5.94 0.80 -3.50
C LEU A 112 5.78 -0.48 -2.67
N GLN A 113 6.43 -0.54 -1.50
CA GLN A 113 6.31 -1.67 -0.59
C GLN A 113 4.90 -1.71 0.03
N THR A 114 4.34 -0.56 0.40
CA THR A 114 2.98 -0.51 0.94
C THR A 114 1.94 -1.02 -0.06
N ALA A 115 2.08 -0.71 -1.35
CA ALA A 115 1.22 -1.27 -2.38
C ALA A 115 1.39 -2.81 -2.48
N MET A 116 2.62 -3.32 -2.35
CA MET A 116 2.90 -4.77 -2.33
C MET A 116 2.24 -5.46 -1.14
N ASP A 117 2.42 -4.91 0.05
CA ASP A 117 1.82 -5.44 1.28
C ASP A 117 0.29 -5.46 1.18
N TYR A 118 -0.30 -4.44 0.54
CA TYR A 118 -1.75 -4.40 0.30
C TYR A 118 -2.23 -5.46 -0.69
N ALA A 119 -1.47 -5.73 -1.76
CA ALA A 119 -1.79 -6.81 -2.69
C ALA A 119 -1.73 -8.19 -2.01
N ILE A 120 -0.75 -8.39 -1.12
CA ILE A 120 -0.64 -9.61 -0.30
C ILE A 120 -1.84 -9.75 0.62
N GLU A 121 -2.26 -8.67 1.30
CA GLU A 121 -3.46 -8.68 2.16
C GLU A 121 -4.72 -9.06 1.38
N ILE A 122 -4.95 -8.47 0.19
CA ILE A 122 -6.09 -8.82 -0.68
C ILE A 122 -6.10 -10.32 -0.99
N LEU A 123 -4.93 -10.89 -1.29
CA LEU A 123 -4.81 -12.30 -1.65
C LEU A 123 -4.92 -13.23 -0.45
N ASP A 124 -4.38 -12.83 0.69
CA ASP A 124 -4.53 -13.57 1.95
C ASP A 124 -6.01 -13.63 2.34
N ASP A 125 -6.74 -12.51 2.30
CA ASP A 125 -8.18 -12.45 2.54
C ASP A 125 -8.96 -13.38 1.60
N ARG A 126 -8.60 -13.41 0.31
CA ARG A 126 -9.22 -14.31 -0.69
C ARG A 126 -8.90 -15.79 -0.46
N ALA A 127 -7.72 -16.08 0.08
CA ALA A 127 -7.29 -17.44 0.39
C ALA A 127 -7.92 -17.99 1.69
N GLY A 128 -8.67 -17.17 2.44
CA GLY A 128 -9.27 -17.52 3.73
C GLY A 128 -8.49 -17.03 4.94
N GLY A 129 -7.51 -16.13 4.74
CA GLY A 129 -6.63 -15.56 5.76
C GLY A 129 -5.51 -16.51 6.21
N PHE A 130 -4.56 -15.97 7.00
CA PHE A 130 -3.56 -16.71 7.78
C PHE A 130 -4.12 -18.03 8.36
N PRO A 131 -3.29 -19.09 8.50
CA PRO A 131 -3.73 -20.41 8.95
C PRO A 131 -4.64 -20.31 10.18
N GLN A 132 -5.90 -20.68 9.95
CA GLN A 132 -6.97 -20.77 10.92
C GLN A 132 -6.76 -22.02 11.81
N GLY A 133 -6.87 -21.83 13.12
CA GLY A 133 -6.63 -22.86 14.14
C GLY A 133 -5.93 -22.36 15.42
N GLU A 134 -5.51 -23.32 16.25
CA GLU A 134 -4.84 -23.04 17.53
C GLU A 134 -3.38 -22.61 17.34
N ALA A 135 -3.03 -21.40 17.77
CA ALA A 135 -1.66 -20.92 17.86
C ALA A 135 -1.15 -20.98 19.31
N THR A 136 0.00 -21.62 19.54
CA THR A 136 0.64 -21.60 20.87
C THR A 136 1.61 -20.44 20.97
N VAL A 137 1.27 -19.41 21.75
CA VAL A 137 2.16 -18.29 22.06
C VAL A 137 2.60 -18.39 23.52
N ARG A 138 3.90 -18.62 23.75
CA ARG A 138 4.48 -18.77 25.10
C ARG A 138 3.80 -19.86 25.95
N GLY A 139 3.37 -20.96 25.32
CA GLY A 139 2.70 -22.08 25.99
C GLY A 139 1.21 -21.87 26.26
N ILE A 140 0.63 -20.77 25.77
CA ILE A 140 -0.81 -20.51 25.82
C ILE A 140 -1.38 -20.85 24.44
N SER A 141 -2.33 -21.80 24.38
CA SER A 141 -3.08 -22.05 23.15
C SER A 141 -4.10 -20.94 22.95
N ILE A 142 -4.05 -20.30 21.79
CA ILE A 142 -4.95 -19.25 21.37
C ILE A 142 -5.72 -19.78 20.17
N ASP A 143 -7.04 -19.92 20.33
CA ASP A 143 -7.95 -20.21 19.23
C ASP A 143 -8.11 -18.93 18.39
N LEU A 144 -7.40 -18.89 17.27
CA LEU A 144 -7.46 -17.74 16.36
C LEU A 144 -8.84 -17.65 15.70
N ASP A 145 -9.55 -18.77 15.55
CA ASP A 145 -10.85 -18.81 14.87
C ASP A 145 -11.93 -18.20 15.76
N ASP A 146 -11.90 -18.46 17.07
CA ASP A 146 -12.77 -17.78 18.05
C ASP A 146 -12.48 -16.27 18.13
N ILE A 147 -11.22 -15.86 17.96
CA ILE A 147 -10.85 -14.44 17.98
C ILE A 147 -11.31 -13.74 16.69
N PHE A 148 -11.00 -14.32 15.52
CA PHE A 148 -11.32 -13.71 14.23
C PHE A 148 -12.80 -13.83 13.86
N SER A 149 -13.52 -14.88 14.28
CA SER A 149 -14.98 -14.98 14.07
C SER A 149 -15.78 -13.96 14.86
N ARG A 150 -15.20 -13.36 15.92
CA ARG A 150 -15.78 -12.27 16.69
C ARG A 150 -15.48 -10.89 16.09
N ILE A 151 -14.65 -10.83 15.06
CA ILE A 151 -14.32 -9.62 14.32
C ILE A 151 -15.08 -9.71 13.00
N GLU A 152 -16.12 -8.89 12.82
CA GLU A 152 -16.75 -8.78 11.50
C GLU A 152 -15.69 -8.31 10.49
N PRO A 153 -15.48 -9.00 9.36
CA PRO A 153 -14.62 -8.50 8.31
C PRO A 153 -15.25 -7.22 7.76
N VAL A 154 -14.68 -6.08 8.16
CA VAL A 154 -15.07 -4.78 7.63
C VAL A 154 -14.38 -4.66 6.27
N PRO A 155 -15.10 -4.58 5.15
CA PRO A 155 -14.47 -4.30 3.86
C PRO A 155 -13.74 -2.96 3.99
N VAL A 156 -12.43 -2.96 3.70
CA VAL A 156 -11.54 -1.80 3.83
C VAL A 156 -12.09 -0.67 2.95
N ASN A 157 -12.88 0.21 3.54
CA ASN A 157 -13.42 1.38 2.85
C ASN A 157 -12.39 2.52 2.86
N ARG A 158 -12.61 3.57 2.06
CA ARG A 158 -11.80 4.81 1.94
C ARG A 158 -11.13 5.25 3.24
N ARG A 159 -11.88 5.26 4.36
CA ARG A 159 -11.38 5.69 5.67
C ARG A 159 -10.33 4.72 6.19
N GLU A 160 -10.52 3.42 6.03
CA GLU A 160 -9.60 2.39 6.49
C GLU A 160 -8.36 2.28 5.61
N PHE A 161 -8.45 2.44 4.28
CA PHE A 161 -7.27 2.50 3.41
C PHE A 161 -6.40 3.73 3.69
N LEU A 162 -7.03 4.91 3.83
CA LEU A 162 -6.32 6.13 4.24
C LEU A 162 -5.83 6.04 5.68
N THR A 163 -6.60 5.39 6.57
CA THR A 163 -6.13 5.09 7.94
C THR A 163 -4.98 4.11 7.90
N TRP A 164 -4.94 3.15 6.97
CA TRP A 164 -3.84 2.21 6.79
C TRP A 164 -2.59 2.90 6.27
N MET A 165 -2.72 3.79 5.28
CA MET A 165 -1.62 4.66 4.84
C MET A 165 -1.13 5.56 5.99
N GLN A 166 -2.05 6.09 6.81
CA GLN A 166 -1.72 6.87 8.00
C GLN A 166 -1.16 6.02 9.16
N VAL A 167 -1.57 4.76 9.32
CA VAL A 167 -1.12 3.83 10.36
C VAL A 167 0.21 3.20 9.97
N ALA A 168 0.43 2.93 8.68
CA ALA A 168 1.73 2.58 8.12
C ALA A 168 2.70 3.74 8.29
N ALA A 169 2.25 4.98 8.09
CA ALA A 169 3.01 6.17 8.46
C ALA A 169 3.29 6.21 9.98
N ARG A 170 2.29 6.02 10.85
CA ARG A 170 2.47 6.01 12.33
C ARG A 170 3.33 4.87 12.86
N ARG A 171 3.24 3.65 12.31
CA ARG A 171 4.06 2.47 12.65
C ARG A 171 5.55 2.71 12.34
N ASN A 172 5.82 3.64 11.41
CA ASN A 172 7.15 4.17 11.11
C ASN A 172 7.50 5.46 11.90
N ASN A 173 6.81 5.75 13.01
CA ASN A 173 6.96 6.96 13.85
C ASN A 173 6.72 8.30 13.10
N LEU A 174 5.76 8.33 12.17
CA LEU A 174 5.30 9.56 11.50
C LEU A 174 4.04 10.10 12.19
N SER A 175 4.14 11.29 12.82
CA SER A 175 3.00 11.91 13.55
C SER A 175 2.00 12.58 12.59
N PRO A 176 0.68 12.47 12.82
CA PRO A 176 -0.38 13.08 12.02
C PRO A 176 -0.82 14.44 12.59
N ASP A 177 0.10 15.34 12.94
CA ASP A 177 -0.22 16.62 13.60
C ASP A 177 -0.77 17.69 12.62
N HIS A 178 -1.66 17.32 11.70
CA HIS A 178 -2.44 18.26 10.91
C HIS A 178 -3.92 17.85 10.86
N PRO A 179 -4.83 18.64 11.46
CA PRO A 179 -6.28 18.38 11.43
C PRO A 179 -6.93 18.53 10.04
N GLU A 180 -6.16 18.86 9.00
CA GLU A 180 -6.65 19.09 7.63
C GLU A 180 -6.87 17.79 6.83
N LEU A 181 -6.45 16.63 7.36
CA LEU A 181 -6.65 15.32 6.74
C LEU A 181 -8.09 14.79 6.81
N LEU A 182 -9.02 15.54 7.42
CA LEU A 182 -10.43 15.17 7.59
C LEU A 182 -11.40 16.22 7.03
N SER A 183 -10.92 17.17 6.23
CA SER A 183 -11.73 18.28 5.74
C SER A 183 -11.42 18.58 4.28
N ASN A 184 -11.91 17.73 3.39
CA ASN A 184 -12.73 18.05 2.22
C ASN A 184 -13.21 16.76 1.57
#